data_AF-A0A959VZY3-F1
#
_entry.id   AF-A0A959VZY3-F1
#
_cell.length_a   1.000
_cell.length_b   1.000
_cell.length_c   1.000
_cell.angle_alpha   90.00
_cell.angle_beta   90.00
_cell.angle_gamma   90.00
#
_symmetry.space_group_name_H-M   'P 1'
#
loop_
_entity.id
_entity.type
_entity.pdbx_description
1 polymer ?
#
loop_
_entity_poly.entity_id
_entity_poly.type
_entity_poly.pdbx_seq_one_letter_code
_entity_poly.pdbx_strand_id
1 'polypeptide(L)'
;RKTLPGLRALEKQAVSWGGGINHRFGLFDAVLIKENHIAMAGGVRQAVEACRSESPDLHIEVEAETLEEVVEAIEAGADRILLDNMNTEELKRAVDLRESGGLGTELEASGGMTLDNVREVAETGVDFISIGALTHSAPQLDVSLLLDPASRPA
;
A
#
# COMPACT_ATOMS: atom_id res chain seq x y z
N ARG A 1 -4.83 -5.00 0.38
CA ARG A 1 -5.78 -6.09 -0.01
C ARG A 1 -6.32 -6.92 1.18
N LYS A 2 -6.19 -6.45 2.43
CA LYS A 2 -6.67 -7.15 3.64
C LYS A 2 -8.19 -6.94 3.81
N THR A 3 -8.96 -7.49 2.88
CA THR A 3 -10.42 -7.29 2.75
C THR A 3 -11.20 -8.55 3.09
N LEU A 4 -12.44 -8.44 3.56
CA LEU A 4 -13.28 -9.61 3.83
C LEU A 4 -13.58 -10.37 2.51
N PRO A 5 -13.46 -11.71 2.50
CA PRO A 5 -13.80 -12.51 1.32
C PRO A 5 -15.23 -12.24 0.85
N GLY A 6 -15.40 -11.93 -0.44
CA GLY A 6 -16.69 -11.61 -1.05
C GLY A 6 -17.13 -10.14 -0.94
N LEU A 7 -16.56 -9.34 -0.02
CA LEU A 7 -16.97 -7.94 0.20
C LEU A 7 -15.96 -6.90 -0.29
N ARG A 8 -14.86 -7.30 -0.92
CA ARG A 8 -13.77 -6.40 -1.35
C ARG A 8 -14.25 -5.16 -2.09
N ALA A 9 -15.19 -5.30 -3.02
CA ALA A 9 -15.70 -4.18 -3.79
C ALA A 9 -16.37 -3.13 -2.89
N LEU A 10 -17.17 -3.57 -1.92
CA LEU A 10 -17.85 -2.69 -0.97
C LEU A 10 -16.86 -2.02 -0.03
N GLU A 11 -15.91 -2.77 0.53
CA GLU A 11 -14.91 -2.23 1.45
C GLU A 11 -14.00 -1.20 0.76
N LYS A 12 -13.56 -1.48 -0.48
CA LYS A 12 -12.79 -0.53 -1.28
C LYS A 12 -13.59 0.72 -1.66
N GLN A 13 -14.88 0.56 -1.91
CA GLN A 13 -15.76 1.70 -2.18
C GLN A 13 -15.93 2.57 -0.93
N ALA A 14 -16.07 1.96 0.25
CA ALA A 14 -16.16 2.66 1.52
C ALA A 14 -14.88 3.48 1.82
N VAL A 15 -13.69 2.90 1.58
CA VAL A 15 -12.42 3.64 1.69
C VAL A 15 -12.37 4.84 0.75
N SER A 16 -12.80 4.66 -0.51
CA SER A 16 -12.85 5.76 -1.49
C SER A 16 -13.82 6.87 -1.09
N TRP A 17 -15.00 6.53 -0.58
CA TRP A 17 -15.94 7.52 -0.05
C TRP A 17 -15.41 8.26 1.18
N GLY A 18 -14.57 7.60 1.99
CA GLY A 18 -13.83 8.21 3.09
C GLY A 18 -12.67 9.10 2.66
N GLY A 19 -12.40 9.24 1.36
CA GLY A 19 -11.30 10.06 0.81
C GLY A 19 -9.97 9.31 0.63
N GLY A 20 -9.93 8.01 0.90
CA GLY A 20 -8.76 7.19 0.63
C GLY A 20 -8.62 6.83 -0.85
N ILE A 21 -7.40 6.53 -1.29
CA ILE A 21 -7.14 6.04 -2.65
C ILE A 21 -7.07 4.52 -2.63
N ASN A 22 -7.76 3.89 -3.58
CA ASN A 22 -7.72 2.44 -3.71
C ASN A 22 -6.36 2.00 -4.26
N HIS A 23 -5.64 1.19 -3.49
CA HIS A 23 -4.50 0.41 -3.98
C HIS A 23 -4.96 -0.71 -4.94
N ARG A 24 -4.11 -1.66 -5.32
CA ARG A 24 -4.48 -2.81 -6.18
C ARG A 24 -5.72 -3.59 -5.70
N PHE A 25 -6.58 -3.99 -6.62
CA PHE A 25 -7.85 -4.71 -6.39
C PHE A 25 -7.65 -6.23 -6.30
N GLY A 26 -6.88 -6.81 -7.20
CA GLY A 26 -6.57 -8.22 -7.33
C GLY A 26 -5.07 -8.47 -7.44
N LEU A 27 -4.74 -9.68 -7.92
CA LEU A 27 -3.36 -10.05 -8.28
C LEU A 27 -3.01 -9.66 -9.73
N PHE A 28 -3.99 -9.20 -10.50
CA PHE A 28 -3.87 -8.92 -11.93
C PHE A 28 -3.63 -7.43 -12.26
N ASP A 29 -3.77 -6.52 -11.29
CA ASP A 29 -3.68 -5.07 -11.56
C ASP A 29 -2.23 -4.57 -11.67
N ALA A 30 -1.34 -5.16 -10.86
CA ALA A 30 0.06 -4.79 -10.74
C ALA A 30 0.83 -5.95 -10.12
N VAL A 31 2.12 -6.01 -10.40
CA VAL A 31 3.03 -6.94 -9.73
C VAL A 31 3.38 -6.34 -8.37
N LEU A 32 3.12 -7.07 -7.27
CA LEU A 32 3.78 -6.79 -5.99
C LEU A 32 4.72 -7.93 -5.69
N ILE A 33 6.01 -7.64 -5.78
CA ILE A 33 7.09 -8.50 -5.33
C ILE A 33 7.12 -8.40 -3.79
N LYS A 34 7.21 -9.54 -3.13
CA LYS A 34 7.26 -9.63 -1.67
C LYS A 34 8.38 -10.56 -1.25
N GLU A 35 8.62 -10.67 0.05
CA GLU A 35 9.66 -11.48 0.68
C GLU A 35 9.79 -12.89 0.08
N ASN A 36 8.66 -13.57 -0.16
CA ASN A 36 8.66 -14.92 -0.75
C ASN A 36 9.14 -14.95 -2.21
N HIS A 37 8.78 -13.93 -2.99
CA HIS A 37 9.21 -13.81 -4.38
C HIS A 37 10.70 -13.47 -4.46
N ILE A 38 11.17 -12.57 -3.60
CA ILE A 38 12.58 -12.19 -3.48
C ILE A 38 13.43 -13.42 -3.12
N ALA A 39 13.01 -14.19 -2.12
CA ALA A 39 13.69 -15.41 -1.70
C ALA A 39 13.75 -16.45 -2.83
N MET A 40 12.67 -16.60 -3.63
CA MET A 40 12.64 -17.52 -4.76
C MET A 40 13.48 -17.05 -5.95
N ALA A 41 13.52 -15.74 -6.22
CA ALA A 41 14.27 -15.15 -7.32
C ALA A 41 15.78 -15.01 -7.01
N GLY A 42 16.16 -15.05 -5.74
CA GLY A 42 17.55 -14.92 -5.28
C GLY A 42 18.00 -13.47 -5.03
N GLY A 43 17.06 -12.54 -4.81
CA GLY A 43 17.33 -11.14 -4.51
C GLY A 43 16.31 -10.18 -5.13
N VAL A 44 16.33 -8.92 -4.68
CA VAL A 44 15.38 -7.88 -5.12
C VAL A 44 15.57 -7.58 -6.60
N ARG A 45 16.83 -7.32 -7.00
CA ARG A 45 17.16 -7.03 -8.40
C ARG A 45 16.68 -8.12 -9.34
N GLN A 46 16.97 -9.38 -9.03
CA GLN A 46 16.59 -10.53 -9.84
C GLN A 46 15.07 -10.66 -9.97
N ALA A 47 14.33 -10.40 -8.89
CA ALA A 47 12.87 -10.43 -8.93
C ALA A 47 12.30 -9.33 -9.83
N VAL A 48 12.79 -8.09 -9.69
CA VAL A 48 12.33 -6.95 -10.50
C VAL A 48 12.66 -7.14 -11.98
N GLU A 49 13.90 -7.53 -12.30
CA GLU A 49 14.34 -7.79 -13.68
C GLU A 49 13.53 -8.91 -14.34
N ALA A 50 13.26 -10.00 -13.61
CA ALA A 50 12.43 -11.10 -14.10
C ALA A 50 11.01 -10.63 -14.43
N CYS A 51 10.37 -9.90 -13.52
CA CYS A 51 9.03 -9.36 -13.74
C CYS A 51 8.98 -8.34 -14.88
N ARG A 52 9.99 -7.47 -14.99
CA ARG A 52 10.06 -6.46 -16.05
C ARG A 52 10.29 -7.09 -17.43
N SER A 53 11.06 -8.16 -17.51
CA SER A 53 11.29 -8.92 -18.74
C SER A 53 10.01 -9.60 -19.25
N GLU A 54 9.22 -10.18 -18.36
CA GLU A 54 7.99 -10.91 -18.71
C GLU A 54 6.77 -9.99 -18.90
N SER A 55 6.72 -8.87 -18.18
CA SER A 55 5.59 -7.94 -18.19
C SER A 55 6.06 -6.48 -18.17
N PRO A 56 6.62 -5.98 -19.27
CA PRO A 56 7.28 -4.66 -19.32
C PRO A 56 6.35 -3.50 -18.97
N ASP A 57 5.06 -3.61 -19.32
CA ASP A 57 4.07 -2.54 -19.17
C ASP A 57 3.34 -2.56 -17.81
N LEU A 58 3.50 -3.60 -17.00
CA LEU A 58 2.85 -3.68 -15.69
C LEU A 58 3.60 -2.83 -14.67
N HIS A 59 2.85 -2.16 -13.80
CA HIS A 59 3.43 -1.49 -12.63
C HIS A 59 4.02 -2.55 -11.69
N ILE A 60 5.27 -2.36 -11.29
CA ILE A 60 6.02 -3.22 -10.39
C ILE A 60 6.26 -2.48 -9.08
N GLU A 61 5.66 -3.03 -8.03
CA GLU A 61 5.87 -2.65 -6.66
C GLU A 61 6.74 -3.70 -5.96
N VAL A 62 7.64 -3.28 -5.08
CA VAL A 62 8.50 -4.17 -4.30
C VAL A 62 8.34 -3.86 -2.82
N GLU A 63 8.05 -4.89 -2.01
CA GLU A 63 8.14 -4.81 -0.55
C GLU A 63 9.60 -4.89 -0.10
N ALA A 64 10.05 -3.90 0.66
CA ALA A 64 11.39 -3.80 1.22
C ALA A 64 11.32 -3.65 2.75
N GLU A 65 12.13 -4.44 3.45
CA GLU A 65 12.27 -4.42 4.91
C GLU A 65 13.53 -3.67 5.36
N THR A 66 14.49 -3.43 4.44
CA THR A 66 15.79 -2.80 4.74
C THR A 66 16.13 -1.67 3.76
N LEU A 67 17.00 -0.74 4.16
CA LEU A 67 17.47 0.35 3.28
C LEU A 67 18.32 -0.19 2.12
N GLU A 68 19.02 -1.31 2.31
CA GLU A 68 19.76 -1.99 1.27
C GLU A 68 18.83 -2.50 0.16
N GLU A 69 17.69 -3.10 0.52
CA GLU A 69 16.67 -3.52 -0.45
C GLU A 69 16.02 -2.34 -1.16
N VAL A 70 15.86 -1.19 -0.48
CA VAL A 70 15.39 0.06 -1.11
C VAL A 70 16.35 0.49 -2.21
N VAL A 71 17.65 0.48 -1.95
CA VAL A 71 18.66 0.81 -2.97
C VAL A 71 18.59 -0.17 -4.14
N GLU A 72 18.52 -1.47 -3.87
CA GLU A 72 18.41 -2.48 -4.92
C GLU A 72 17.16 -2.30 -5.78
N ALA A 73 16.01 -1.99 -5.17
CA ALA A 73 14.76 -1.77 -5.87
C ALA A 73 14.79 -0.50 -6.74
N ILE A 74 15.38 0.60 -6.25
CA ILE A 74 15.59 1.82 -7.02
C ILE A 74 16.47 1.53 -8.24
N GLU A 75 17.63 0.89 -8.03
CA GLU A 75 18.57 0.57 -9.11
C GLU A 75 17.99 -0.40 -10.14
N ALA A 76 17.10 -1.30 -9.72
CA ALA A 76 16.40 -2.23 -10.60
C ALA A 76 15.21 -1.59 -11.34
N GLY A 77 14.85 -0.34 -11.03
CA GLY A 77 13.76 0.37 -11.69
C GLY A 77 12.37 -0.09 -11.27
N ALA A 78 12.17 -0.38 -9.98
CA ALA A 78 10.83 -0.55 -9.42
C ALA A 78 10.04 0.77 -9.54
N ASP A 79 8.75 0.66 -9.89
CA ASP A 79 7.88 1.83 -10.02
C ASP A 79 7.45 2.35 -8.63
N ARG A 80 7.29 1.44 -7.66
CA ARG A 80 6.96 1.75 -6.27
C ARG A 80 7.70 0.83 -5.30
N ILE A 81 8.05 1.35 -4.13
CA ILE A 81 8.63 0.58 -3.03
C ILE A 81 7.72 0.69 -1.82
N LEU A 82 7.25 -0.45 -1.33
CA LEU A 82 6.49 -0.58 -0.09
C LEU A 82 7.47 -0.81 1.07
N LEU A 83 7.65 0.21 1.89
CA LEU A 83 8.53 0.24 3.06
C LEU A 83 7.80 -0.44 4.23
N ASP A 84 8.10 -1.72 4.48
CA ASP A 84 7.37 -2.52 5.48
C ASP A 84 7.98 -2.40 6.88
N ASN A 85 7.17 -1.91 7.82
CA ASN A 85 7.51 -1.77 9.26
C ASN A 85 8.79 -0.94 9.55
N MET A 86 9.20 -0.06 8.62
CA MET A 86 10.29 0.88 8.84
C MET A 86 9.90 1.99 9.82
N ASN A 87 10.84 2.39 10.68
CA ASN A 87 10.65 3.50 11.59
C ASN A 87 10.84 4.85 10.89
N THR A 88 10.42 5.95 11.54
CA THR A 88 10.46 7.31 10.99
C THR A 88 11.84 7.74 10.45
N GLU A 89 12.94 7.33 11.10
CA GLU A 89 14.30 7.67 10.64
C GLU A 89 14.71 6.86 9.42
N GLU A 90 14.29 5.60 9.33
CA GLU A 90 14.48 4.77 8.13
C GLU A 90 13.66 5.30 6.95
N LEU A 91 12.40 5.69 7.18
CA LEU A 91 11.55 6.29 6.14
C LEU A 91 12.18 7.56 5.56
N LYS A 92 12.70 8.46 6.40
CA LYS A 92 13.41 9.67 5.93
C LYS A 92 14.63 9.31 5.08
N ARG A 93 15.41 8.31 5.50
CA ARG A 93 16.56 7.84 4.71
C ARG A 93 16.14 7.22 3.39
N ALA A 94 15.05 6.46 3.35
CA ALA A 94 14.50 5.92 2.12
C ALA A 94 14.08 7.04 1.16
N VAL A 95 13.46 8.10 1.68
CA VAL A 95 13.13 9.31 0.91
C VAL A 95 14.41 9.97 0.38
N ASP A 96 15.43 10.17 1.21
CA ASP A 96 16.72 10.74 0.78
C ASP A 96 17.39 9.91 -0.34
N LEU A 97 17.37 8.57 -0.21
CA LEU A 97 17.87 7.65 -1.23
C LEU A 97 17.11 7.81 -2.56
N ARG A 98 15.78 7.85 -2.51
CA ARG A 98 14.91 8.09 -3.67
C ARG A 98 15.20 9.43 -4.34
N GLU A 99 15.37 10.51 -3.58
CA GLU A 99 15.71 11.83 -4.13
C GLU A 99 17.12 11.86 -4.77
N SER A 100 18.05 11.05 -4.27
CA SER A 100 19.43 11.02 -4.76
C SER A 100 19.65 10.23 -6.05
N GLY A 101 18.78 9.26 -6.36
CA GLY A 101 19.03 8.29 -7.44
C GLY A 101 17.80 7.67 -8.10
N GLY A 102 16.58 8.04 -7.68
CA GLY A 102 15.35 7.32 -8.02
C GLY A 102 14.10 8.19 -8.10
N LEU A 103 14.19 9.45 -8.58
CA LEU A 103 13.08 10.42 -8.61
C LEU A 103 11.76 9.93 -9.26
N GLY A 104 11.79 8.85 -10.04
CA GLY A 104 10.61 8.23 -10.64
C GLY A 104 9.93 7.14 -9.79
N THR A 105 10.54 6.70 -8.69
CA THR A 105 10.04 5.63 -7.84
C THR A 105 9.21 6.20 -6.68
N GLU A 106 7.97 5.73 -6.55
CA GLU A 106 7.07 6.09 -5.45
C GLU A 106 7.44 5.32 -4.18
N LEU A 107 7.28 5.95 -3.01
CA LEU A 107 7.48 5.33 -1.70
C LEU A 107 6.14 5.21 -0.97
N GLU A 108 5.83 4.01 -0.50
CA GLU A 108 4.64 3.70 0.28
C GLU A 108 5.02 3.13 1.65
N ALA A 109 4.66 3.81 2.74
CA ALA A 109 4.85 3.27 4.08
C ALA A 109 3.74 2.26 4.44
N SER A 110 4.12 1.13 5.03
CA SER A 110 3.19 0.08 5.46
C SER A 110 3.60 -0.51 6.81
N GLY A 111 2.65 -1.18 7.47
CA GLY A 111 2.87 -1.90 8.73
C GLY A 111 2.55 -1.05 9.96
N GLY A 112 1.68 -1.54 10.85
CA GLY A 112 1.39 -0.86 12.12
C GLY A 112 0.81 0.57 12.05
N MET A 113 0.31 1.01 10.89
CA MET A 113 -0.20 2.37 10.71
C MET A 113 -1.51 2.60 11.48
N THR A 114 -1.58 3.70 12.22
CA THR A 114 -2.71 4.14 13.05
C THR A 114 -2.99 5.61 12.85
N LEU A 115 -4.13 6.10 13.35
CA LEU A 115 -4.45 7.52 13.33
C LEU A 115 -3.44 8.36 14.13
N ASP A 116 -2.81 7.76 15.15
CA ASP A 116 -1.88 8.47 16.03
C ASP A 116 -0.51 8.68 15.37
N ASN A 117 -0.06 7.77 14.50
CA ASN A 117 1.26 7.85 13.86
C ASN A 117 1.22 8.33 12.40
N VAL A 118 0.07 8.31 11.73
CA VAL A 118 -0.04 8.61 10.29
C VAL A 118 0.51 10.00 9.92
N ARG A 119 0.36 10.99 10.80
CA ARG A 119 0.91 12.35 10.57
C ARG A 119 2.43 12.33 10.55
N GLU A 120 3.05 11.73 11.55
CA GLU A 120 4.51 11.65 11.67
C GLU A 120 5.10 10.93 10.46
N VAL A 121 4.47 9.82 10.04
CA VAL A 121 4.86 9.07 8.85
C VAL A 121 4.71 9.92 7.58
N ALA A 122 3.59 10.65 7.42
CA ALA A 122 3.40 11.52 6.26
C ALA A 122 4.44 12.65 6.18
N GLU A 123 4.85 13.19 7.33
CA GLU A 123 5.86 14.25 7.41
C GLU A 123 7.27 13.78 7.03
N THR A 124 7.50 12.46 6.88
CA THR A 124 8.77 11.93 6.33
C THR A 124 8.93 12.20 4.84
N GLY A 125 7.84 12.45 4.11
CA GLY A 125 7.87 12.69 2.65
C GLY A 125 7.60 11.45 1.80
N VAL A 126 7.09 10.36 2.37
CA VAL A 126 6.55 9.22 1.60
C VAL A 126 5.31 9.66 0.79
N ASP A 127 5.11 9.05 -0.37
CA ASP A 127 4.02 9.41 -1.29
C ASP A 127 2.68 8.81 -0.85
N PHE A 128 2.72 7.60 -0.27
CA PHE A 128 1.55 6.86 0.19
C PHE A 128 1.75 6.26 1.58
N ILE A 129 0.63 6.02 2.28
CA ILE A 129 0.58 5.27 3.54
C ILE A 129 -0.52 4.22 3.44
N SER A 130 -0.14 2.95 3.53
CA SER A 130 -1.05 1.82 3.47
C SER A 130 -1.60 1.45 4.85
N ILE A 131 -2.90 1.66 5.06
CA ILE A 131 -3.55 1.40 6.35
C ILE A 131 -4.53 0.23 6.21
N GLY A 132 -4.08 -0.97 6.58
CA GLY A 132 -4.91 -2.18 6.52
C GLY A 132 -6.16 -2.11 7.42
N ALA A 133 -6.06 -1.40 8.54
CA ALA A 133 -7.13 -1.29 9.53
C ALA A 133 -8.41 -0.63 8.97
N LEU A 134 -8.31 0.13 7.88
CA LEU A 134 -9.45 0.73 7.18
C LEU A 134 -10.42 -0.30 6.60
N THR A 135 -10.00 -1.56 6.44
CA THR A 135 -10.87 -2.65 5.98
C THR A 135 -10.98 -3.75 7.02
N HIS A 136 -9.88 -4.37 7.45
CA HIS A 136 -9.95 -5.56 8.32
C HIS A 136 -10.30 -5.26 9.80
N SER A 137 -10.30 -3.99 10.20
CA SER A 137 -10.55 -3.58 11.60
C SER A 137 -11.39 -2.32 11.71
N ALA A 138 -12.13 -1.95 10.65
CA ALA A 138 -13.01 -0.79 10.69
C ALA A 138 -14.18 -1.05 11.66
N PRO A 139 -14.45 -0.17 12.64
CA PRO A 139 -15.60 -0.31 13.51
C PRO A 139 -16.89 -0.11 12.72
N GLN A 140 -17.97 -0.78 13.15
CA GLN A 140 -19.30 -0.57 12.57
C GLN A 140 -19.83 0.83 12.95
N LEU A 141 -20.54 1.46 12.02
CA LEU A 141 -21.36 2.63 12.32
C LEU A 141 -22.66 2.15 12.98
N ASP A 142 -23.01 2.72 14.13
CA ASP A 142 -24.29 2.44 14.79
C ASP A 142 -25.43 3.15 14.07
N VAL A 143 -26.32 2.37 13.44
CA VAL A 143 -27.43 2.87 12.62
C VAL A 143 -28.71 2.14 13.01
N SER A 144 -29.78 2.90 13.22
CA SER A 144 -31.11 2.35 13.50
C SER A 144 -32.16 2.92 12.53
N LEU A 145 -33.19 2.11 12.25
CA LEU A 145 -34.35 2.51 11.47
C LEU A 145 -35.56 2.64 12.42
N LEU A 146 -36.08 3.85 12.57
CA LEU A 146 -37.28 4.12 13.37
C LEU A 146 -38.48 4.26 12.43
N LEU A 147 -39.53 3.46 12.67
CA LEU A 147 -40.78 3.58 11.94
C LEU A 147 -41.63 4.68 12.56
N ASP A 148 -42.05 5.65 11.75
CA ASP A 148 -43.09 6.61 12.12
C ASP A 148 -44.46 6.09 11.66
N PRO A 149 -45.32 5.57 12.57
CA PRO A 149 -46.62 5.03 12.20
C PRO A 149 -47.60 6.08 11.67
N ALA A 150 -47.34 7.38 11.86
CA ALA A 150 -48.16 8.46 11.31
C ALA A 150 -47.88 8.75 9.81
N SER A 151 -46.80 8.19 9.24
CA SER A 151 -46.31 8.47 7.88
C SER A 151 -46.87 7.56 6.78
N ARG A 152 -47.95 6.80 7.03
CA ARG A 152 -48.55 5.96 5.98
C ARG A 152 -49.02 6.83 4.81
N PRO A 153 -48.53 6.62 3.57
CA PRO A 153 -49.11 7.27 2.41
C PRO A 153 -50.57 6.81 2.26
N ALA A 154 -51.45 7.75 1.93
CA ALA A 154 -52.87 7.51 1.67
C ALA A 154 -53.08 6.59 0.47
#